data_AF-A0A4Q7J8M2-F1
#
_entry.id   AF-A0A4Q7J8M2-F1
#
_cell.length_a   1.000
_cell.length_b   1.000
_cell.length_c   1.000
_cell.angle_alpha   90.00
_cell.angle_beta   90.00
_cell.angle_gamma   90.00
#
_symmetry.space_group_name_H-M   'P 1'
#
loop_
_entity.id
_entity.type
_entity.pdbx_description
1 polymer ?
#
loop_
_entity_poly.entity_id
_entity_poly.type
_entity_poly.pdbx_seq_one_letter_code
_entity_poly.pdbx_strand_id
1 'polypeptide(L)'
;MAWVTGFPLTNLLLYAVVVLSPSLAFWLVLRGCALVRRWRQRRRPTVADGPPIQVVAADLRRVRRLLAQYGPGTPAARRLGARQAYDALLVRACTAVGVEHRLAEVPEGMDRDIERLRVEEALRGAGLVL
;
A
#
# COMPACT_ATOMS: atom_id res chain seq x y z
N MET A 1 62.21 -24.99 -22.57
CA MET A 1 61.77 -23.59 -22.38
C MET A 1 60.26 -23.49 -22.57
N ALA A 2 59.45 -23.90 -21.59
CA ALA A 2 57.98 -23.89 -21.72
C ALA A 2 57.27 -23.85 -20.36
N TRP A 3 57.60 -22.89 -19.49
CA TRP A 3 56.96 -22.75 -18.17
C TRP A 3 56.80 -21.28 -17.77
N VAL A 4 56.07 -20.46 -18.53
CA VAL A 4 55.75 -19.07 -18.07
C VAL A 4 54.32 -18.61 -18.41
N THR A 5 53.51 -19.38 -19.16
CA THR A 5 52.22 -18.86 -19.68
C THR A 5 51.05 -18.88 -18.68
N GLY A 6 51.21 -19.44 -17.47
CA GLY A 6 50.13 -19.49 -16.46
C GLY A 6 50.00 -18.25 -15.56
N PHE A 7 51.07 -17.47 -15.38
CA PHE A 7 51.13 -16.38 -14.40
C PHE A 7 50.25 -15.15 -14.69
N PRO A 8 50.15 -14.63 -15.93
CA PRO A 8 49.41 -13.39 -16.17
C PRO A 8 47.89 -13.61 -16.04
N LEU A 9 47.38 -14.77 -16.49
CA LEU A 9 45.96 -15.12 -16.40
C LEU A 9 45.51 -15.30 -14.95
N THR A 10 46.31 -15.97 -14.12
CA THR A 10 46.03 -16.13 -12.69
C THR A 10 45.96 -14.78 -11.98
N ASN A 11 46.89 -13.87 -12.29
CA ASN A 11 46.92 -12.54 -11.67
C ASN A 11 45.74 -11.66 -12.16
N LEU A 12 45.40 -11.74 -13.45
CA LEU A 12 44.24 -11.04 -14.02
C LEU A 12 42.92 -11.50 -13.39
N LEU A 13 42.76 -12.81 -13.17
CA LEU A 13 41.62 -13.37 -12.46
C LEU A 13 41.57 -12.89 -11.01
N LEU A 14 42.71 -12.81 -10.34
CA LEU A 14 42.83 -12.29 -8.97
C LEU A 14 42.38 -10.83 -8.88
N TYR A 15 42.87 -9.97 -9.79
CA TYR A 15 42.44 -8.57 -9.84
C TYR A 15 40.96 -8.42 -10.25
N ALA A 16 40.48 -9.21 -11.21
CA ALA A 16 39.08 -9.19 -11.61
C ALA A 16 38.17 -9.55 -10.43
N VAL A 17 38.51 -10.58 -9.65
CA VAL A 17 37.75 -10.97 -8.45
C VAL A 17 37.78 -9.86 -7.41
N VAL A 18 38.95 -9.25 -7.15
CA VAL A 18 39.08 -8.17 -6.15
C VAL A 18 38.26 -6.92 -6.52
N VAL A 19 38.22 -6.55 -7.80
CA VAL A 19 37.48 -5.36 -8.27
C VAL A 19 35.98 -5.62 -8.40
N LEU A 20 35.59 -6.80 -8.86
CA LEU A 20 34.18 -7.14 -9.06
C LEU A 20 33.50 -7.50 -7.73
N SER A 21 34.23 -8.04 -6.76
CA SER A 21 33.73 -8.45 -5.45
C SER A 21 32.93 -7.35 -4.72
N PRO A 22 33.45 -6.13 -4.49
CA PRO A 22 32.70 -5.09 -3.78
C PRO A 22 31.47 -4.64 -4.55
N SER A 23 31.53 -4.61 -5.88
CA SER A 23 30.41 -4.23 -6.75
C SER A 23 29.30 -5.29 -6.74
N LEU A 24 29.66 -6.57 -6.84
CA LEU A 24 28.72 -7.69 -6.76
C LEU A 24 28.13 -7.80 -5.36
N ALA A 25 28.94 -7.67 -4.31
CA ALA A 25 28.48 -7.69 -2.93
C ALA A 25 27.49 -6.55 -2.66
N PHE A 26 27.82 -5.33 -3.08
CA PHE A 26 26.92 -4.19 -2.95
C PHE A 26 25.60 -4.39 -3.71
N TRP A 27 25.69 -4.89 -4.96
CA TRP A 27 24.50 -5.17 -5.77
C TRP A 27 23.63 -6.30 -5.20
N LEU A 28 24.25 -7.36 -4.68
CA LEU A 28 23.57 -8.47 -4.00
C LEU A 28 22.95 -8.03 -2.68
N VAL A 29 23.58 -7.13 -1.92
CA VAL A 29 23.01 -6.55 -0.69
C VAL A 29 21.81 -5.67 -1.04
N LEU A 30 21.92 -4.79 -2.05
CA LEU A 30 20.79 -3.96 -2.48
C LEU A 30 19.62 -4.79 -3.01
N ARG A 31 19.89 -5.78 -3.87
CA ARG A 31 18.87 -6.71 -4.36
C ARG A 31 18.35 -7.60 -3.26
N GLY A 32 19.18 -8.06 -2.35
CA GLY A 32 18.83 -8.84 -1.17
C GLY A 32 17.89 -8.06 -0.27
N CYS A 33 18.19 -6.81 0.05
CA CYS A 33 17.30 -5.91 0.79
C CYS A 33 15.97 -5.69 0.05
N ALA A 34 15.98 -5.50 -1.28
CA ALA A 34 14.75 -5.38 -2.06
C ALA A 34 13.93 -6.68 -2.09
N LEU A 35 14.60 -7.84 -2.21
CA LEU A 35 13.98 -9.15 -2.20
C LEU A 35 13.42 -9.47 -0.82
N VAL A 36 14.19 -9.22 0.24
CA VAL A 36 13.79 -9.39 1.65
C VAL A 36 12.65 -8.45 2.00
N ARG A 37 12.63 -7.21 1.50
CA ARG A 37 11.47 -6.31 1.65
C ARG A 37 10.23 -6.87 0.94
N ARG A 38 10.37 -7.33 -0.31
CA ARG A 38 9.27 -7.99 -1.05
C ARG A 38 8.81 -9.27 -0.37
N TRP A 39 9.73 -10.06 0.19
CA TRP A 39 9.46 -11.29 0.91
C TRP A 39 8.83 -11.03 2.27
N ARG A 40 9.26 -10.01 3.01
CA ARG A 40 8.62 -9.57 4.27
C ARG A 40 7.23 -9.01 4.03
N GLN A 41 7.00 -8.31 2.91
CA GLN A 41 5.66 -7.91 2.49
C GLN A 41 4.77 -9.13 2.20
N ARG A 42 5.31 -10.18 1.55
CA ARG A 42 4.59 -11.43 1.28
C ARG A 42 4.41 -12.33 2.49
N ARG A 43 5.34 -12.29 3.47
CA ARG A 43 5.34 -13.12 4.69
C ARG A 43 4.76 -12.41 5.92
N ARG A 44 4.11 -11.25 5.75
CA ARG A 44 3.36 -10.66 6.87
C ARG A 44 2.28 -11.67 7.28
N PRO A 45 2.26 -12.14 8.54
CA PRO A 45 1.27 -13.10 9.00
C PRO A 45 -0.13 -12.52 8.82
N THR A 46 -1.02 -13.31 8.23
CA THR A 46 -2.45 -13.06 8.10
C THR A 46 -3.09 -13.11 9.48
N VAL A 47 -3.18 -11.98 10.17
CA VAL A 47 -4.12 -11.79 11.30
C VAL A 47 -4.81 -10.44 11.13
N ALA A 48 -5.66 -10.39 10.10
CA ALA A 48 -6.82 -9.53 9.89
C ALA A 48 -7.25 -9.80 8.43
N ASP A 49 -8.48 -10.26 8.21
CA ASP A 49 -9.03 -10.46 6.87
C ASP A 49 -9.17 -9.10 6.16
N GLY A 50 -8.10 -8.65 5.48
CA GLY A 50 -8.13 -7.41 4.71
C GLY A 50 -6.78 -6.69 4.59
N PRO A 51 -6.71 -5.64 3.75
CA PRO A 51 -5.55 -4.76 3.71
C PRO A 51 -5.31 -4.13 5.10
N PRO A 52 -4.06 -3.82 5.45
CA PRO A 52 -3.74 -3.21 6.74
C PRO A 52 -4.53 -1.90 6.90
N ILE A 53 -5.05 -1.65 8.11
CA ILE A 53 -5.94 -0.52 8.41
C ILE A 53 -5.35 0.85 8.00
N GLN A 54 -4.01 0.99 8.03
CA GLN A 54 -3.33 2.21 7.60
C GLN A 54 -3.51 2.49 6.10
N VAL A 55 -3.59 1.46 5.27
CA VAL A 55 -3.85 1.58 3.82
C VAL A 55 -5.30 2.00 3.61
N VAL A 56 -6.25 1.38 4.29
CA VAL A 56 -7.67 1.75 4.22
C VAL A 56 -7.87 3.22 4.64
N ALA A 57 -7.22 3.65 5.72
CA ALA A 57 -7.26 5.03 6.18
C ALA A 57 -6.62 6.01 5.17
N ALA A 58 -5.53 5.62 4.52
CA ALA A 58 -4.90 6.43 3.49
C ALA A 58 -5.80 6.58 2.25
N ASP A 59 -6.45 5.49 1.84
CA ASP A 59 -7.40 5.50 0.73
C ASP A 59 -8.65 6.32 1.06
N LEU A 60 -9.18 6.25 2.28
CA LEU A 60 -10.27 7.13 2.74
C LEU A 60 -9.88 8.61 2.63
N ARG A 61 -8.73 9.00 3.17
CA ARG A 61 -8.22 10.38 3.05
C ARG A 61 -8.00 10.80 1.59
N ARG A 62 -7.62 9.87 0.72
CA ARG A 62 -7.43 10.14 -0.71
C ARG A 62 -8.76 10.38 -1.40
N VAL A 63 -9.74 9.51 -1.21
CA VAL A 63 -11.06 9.61 -1.85
C VAL A 63 -11.84 10.80 -1.29
N ARG A 64 -11.75 11.09 0.01
CA ARG A 64 -12.35 12.29 0.61
C ARG A 64 -11.82 13.57 -0.03
N ARG A 65 -10.50 13.68 -0.19
CA ARG A 65 -9.87 14.81 -0.90
C ARG A 65 -10.31 14.91 -2.35
N LEU A 66 -10.42 13.77 -3.04
CA LEU A 66 -10.90 13.73 -4.42
C LEU A 66 -12.36 14.23 -4.53
N LEU A 67 -13.23 13.82 -3.61
CA LEU A 67 -14.62 14.29 -3.54
C LEU A 67 -14.70 15.79 -3.24
N ALA A 68 -13.84 16.30 -2.34
CA ALA A 68 -13.79 17.73 -2.02
C ALA A 68 -13.31 18.60 -3.20
N GLN A 69 -12.55 18.03 -4.13
CA GLN A 69 -12.08 18.72 -5.34
C GLN A 69 -13.14 18.76 -6.46
N TYR A 70 -14.24 18.01 -6.34
CA TYR A 70 -15.28 18.00 -7.36
C TYR A 70 -16.10 19.29 -7.32
N GLY A 71 -15.90 20.13 -8.31
CA GLY A 71 -16.65 21.36 -8.52
C GLY A 71 -17.77 21.24 -9.58
N PRO A 72 -18.42 22.37 -9.90
CA PRO A 72 -19.36 22.48 -11.01
C PRO A 72 -18.71 22.00 -12.31
N GLY A 73 -19.41 21.17 -13.09
CA GLY A 73 -18.89 20.56 -14.32
C GLY A 73 -18.30 19.16 -14.16
N THR A 74 -18.13 18.66 -12.92
CA THR A 74 -17.77 17.24 -12.71
C THR A 74 -18.94 16.34 -13.14
N PRO A 75 -18.71 15.33 -14.01
CA PRO A 75 -19.77 14.41 -14.43
C PRO A 75 -20.44 13.74 -13.23
N ALA A 76 -21.78 13.69 -13.23
CA ALA A 76 -22.56 13.10 -12.14
C ALA A 76 -22.16 11.64 -11.85
N ALA A 77 -21.92 10.85 -12.91
CA ALA A 77 -21.46 9.47 -12.79
C ALA A 77 -20.11 9.35 -12.06
N ARG A 78 -19.18 10.29 -12.30
CA ARG A 78 -17.87 10.28 -11.63
C ARG A 78 -18.01 10.61 -10.15
N ARG A 79 -18.86 11.58 -9.81
CA ARG A 79 -19.18 11.92 -8.42
C ARG A 79 -19.83 10.74 -7.69
N LEU A 80 -20.78 10.07 -8.34
CA LEU A 80 -21.47 8.90 -7.78
C LEU A 80 -20.50 7.73 -7.56
N GLY A 81 -19.67 7.39 -8.55
CA GLY A 81 -18.69 6.31 -8.42
C GLY A 81 -17.66 6.58 -7.31
N ALA A 82 -17.20 7.82 -7.15
CA ALA A 82 -16.31 8.19 -6.05
C ALA A 82 -16.99 8.07 -4.67
N ARG A 83 -18.29 8.42 -4.56
CA ARG A 83 -19.07 8.23 -3.32
C ARG A 83 -19.26 6.76 -3.00
N GLN A 84 -19.58 5.92 -3.97
CA GLN A 84 -19.69 4.47 -3.79
C GLN A 84 -18.36 3.85 -3.34
N ALA A 85 -17.26 4.29 -3.94
CA ALA A 85 -15.92 3.87 -3.52
C ALA A 85 -15.61 4.31 -2.09
N TYR A 86 -16.05 5.50 -1.69
CA TYR A 86 -15.91 6.01 -0.33
C TYR A 86 -16.70 5.16 0.67
N ASP A 87 -17.96 4.85 0.38
CA ASP A 87 -18.81 3.98 1.23
C ASP A 87 -18.22 2.58 1.39
N ALA A 88 -17.72 1.99 0.31
CA ALA A 88 -17.06 0.68 0.36
C ALA A 88 -15.79 0.70 1.24
N LEU A 89 -15.04 1.80 1.24
CA LEU A 89 -13.88 1.97 2.13
C LEU A 89 -14.29 2.17 3.59
N LEU A 90 -15.39 2.88 3.86
CA LEU A 90 -15.93 3.03 5.22
C LEU A 90 -16.37 1.69 5.79
N VAL A 91 -17.08 0.88 5.00
CA VAL A 91 -17.48 -0.49 5.39
C VAL A 91 -16.24 -1.32 5.74
N ARG A 92 -15.21 -1.32 4.90
CA ARG A 92 -13.95 -2.05 5.17
C ARG A 92 -13.26 -1.55 6.44
N ALA A 93 -13.23 -0.24 6.67
CA ALA A 93 -12.65 0.33 7.88
C ALA A 93 -13.43 -0.14 9.12
N CYS A 94 -14.77 -0.07 9.07
CA CYS A 94 -15.65 -0.57 10.13
C CYS A 94 -15.40 -2.04 10.45
N THR A 95 -15.35 -2.91 9.43
CA THR A 95 -15.05 -4.34 9.63
C THR A 95 -13.69 -4.55 10.30
N ALA A 96 -12.68 -3.77 9.92
CA ALA A 96 -11.33 -3.90 10.48
C ALA A 96 -11.22 -3.45 11.94
N VAL A 97 -12.06 -2.51 12.40
CA VAL A 97 -12.06 -2.02 13.79
C VAL A 97 -13.23 -2.52 14.64
N GLY A 98 -14.15 -3.31 14.07
CA GLY A 98 -15.32 -3.85 14.76
C GLY A 98 -16.41 -2.82 15.05
N VAL A 99 -16.56 -1.79 14.21
CA VAL A 99 -17.63 -0.78 14.34
C VAL A 99 -18.86 -1.21 13.55
N GLU A 100 -20.03 -1.15 14.18
CA GLU A 100 -21.31 -1.46 13.53
C GLU A 100 -21.75 -0.35 12.56
N HIS A 101 -22.29 -0.74 11.40
CA HIS A 101 -22.75 0.18 10.35
C HIS A 101 -23.98 -0.33 9.61
N ARG A 102 -24.76 0.59 9.04
CA ARG A 102 -25.92 0.29 8.18
C ARG A 102 -25.80 0.87 6.77
N LEU A 103 -24.60 1.27 6.36
CA LEU A 103 -24.33 1.91 5.06
C LEU A 103 -24.88 1.14 3.84
N ALA A 104 -24.91 -0.19 3.89
CA ALA A 104 -25.44 -1.02 2.80
C ALA A 104 -26.97 -1.20 2.86
N GLU A 105 -27.59 -0.92 4.00
CA GLU A 105 -29.03 -1.10 4.25
C GLU A 105 -29.81 0.18 3.97
N VAL A 106 -29.16 1.34 4.08
CA VAL A 106 -29.79 2.65 3.87
C VAL A 106 -29.77 3.02 2.37
N PRO A 107 -30.92 3.35 1.75
CA PRO A 107 -30.99 3.80 0.36
C PRO A 107 -30.11 5.03 0.07
N GLU A 108 -29.73 5.28 -1.20
CA GLU A 108 -29.09 6.57 -1.56
C GLU A 108 -30.01 7.73 -1.16
N GLY A 109 -29.43 8.79 -0.60
CA GLY A 109 -30.17 9.99 -0.19
C GLY A 109 -29.64 10.57 1.12
N MET A 110 -30.44 11.44 1.71
CA MET A 110 -30.09 12.16 2.94
C MET A 110 -29.82 11.20 4.12
N ASP A 111 -30.60 10.13 4.25
CA ASP A 111 -30.42 9.16 5.33
C ASP A 111 -29.06 8.45 5.26
N ARG A 112 -28.60 8.10 4.05
CA ARG A 112 -27.27 7.51 3.88
C ARG A 112 -26.16 8.53 4.09
N ASP A 113 -26.37 9.78 3.74
CA ASP A 113 -25.40 10.84 4.05
C ASP A 113 -25.28 11.06 5.58
N ILE A 114 -26.38 10.94 6.34
CA ILE A 114 -26.37 10.99 7.81
C ILE A 114 -25.65 9.77 8.40
N GLU A 115 -25.99 8.56 7.94
CA GLU A 115 -25.32 7.33 8.38
C GLU A 115 -23.82 7.37 8.07
N ARG A 116 -23.42 7.94 6.93
CA ARG A 116 -22.01 8.16 6.58
C ARG A 116 -21.31 9.04 7.60
N LEU A 117 -21.91 10.16 8.01
CA LEU A 117 -21.36 11.04 9.04
C LEU A 117 -21.24 10.34 10.39
N ARG A 118 -22.26 9.57 10.80
CA ARG A 118 -22.24 8.76 12.03
C ARG A 118 -21.09 7.75 12.01
N VAL A 119 -20.92 7.04 10.89
CA VAL A 119 -19.85 6.06 10.71
C VAL A 119 -18.48 6.73 10.74
N GLU A 120 -18.29 7.85 10.04
CA GLU A 120 -17.03 8.59 10.10
C GLU A 120 -16.66 8.97 11.53
N GLU A 121 -17.63 9.43 12.33
CA GLU A 121 -17.38 9.81 13.71
C GLU A 121 -17.07 8.60 14.61
N ALA A 122 -17.77 7.48 14.42
CA ALA A 122 -17.47 6.24 15.12
C ALA A 122 -16.05 5.74 14.80
N LEU A 123 -15.61 5.86 13.54
CA LEU A 123 -14.25 5.51 13.14
C LEU A 123 -13.21 6.47 13.75
N ARG A 124 -13.50 7.77 13.82
CA ARG A 124 -12.64 8.74 14.54
C ARG A 124 -12.52 8.38 16.03
N GLY A 125 -13.64 8.03 16.67
CA GLY A 125 -13.65 7.54 18.06
C GLY A 125 -12.83 6.26 18.26
N ALA A 126 -12.76 5.39 17.25
CA ALA A 126 -11.89 4.21 17.23
C ALA A 126 -10.40 4.52 16.90
N GLY A 127 -10.05 5.79 16.70
CA GLY A 127 -8.67 6.25 16.47
C GLY A 127 -8.26 6.43 15.01
N LEU A 128 -9.19 6.37 14.06
CA LEU A 128 -8.90 6.64 12.64
C LEU A 128 -8.92 8.14 12.34
N VAL A 129 -7.83 8.67 11.81
CA VAL A 129 -7.76 10.06 11.33
C VAL A 129 -8.19 10.11 9.86
N LEU A 130 -9.42 10.61 9.64
CA LEU A 130 -10.11 10.74 8.34
C LEU A 130 -10.14 12.18 7.85
#